data_AF-J9VJ73-F1
#
_entry.id   AF-J9VJ73-F1
#
_cell.length_a   1.000
_cell.length_b   1.000
_cell.length_c   1.000
_cell.angle_alpha   90.00
_cell.angle_beta   90.00
_cell.angle_gamma   90.00
#
_symmetry.space_group_name_H-M   'P 1'
#
loop_
_entity.id
_entity.type
_entity.pdbx_description
1 polymer ?
#
loop_
_entity_poly.entity_id
_entity_poly.type
_entity_poly.pdbx_seq_one_letter_code
_entity_poly.pdbx_strand_id
1 'polypeptide(L)'
;MGVFFQKYLYNPVLRQSPNGIGEFRNPKVWRFGRRWYMIVGNTSTKRHGQLLLYTSEDLFSWNFNNTLVTSYGDMGYIWENPDLFELDGMHVLIISVQGMELDGWRFRNLCQTGYVIGHFNHYKGRFDDIEVSSATFNQLDYGHDFYGAKSMIATDGRRILIAWLGMWESELKESTFGWASMLTIVRELRLNENGVLLLVS
;
A
#
# COMPACT_ATOMS: atom_id res chain seq x y z
N MET A 1 -25.40 -9.32 -8.21
CA MET A 1 -24.17 -9.31 -9.04
C MET A 1 -22.97 -9.19 -8.09
N GLY A 2 -21.81 -9.79 -8.37
CA GLY A 2 -20.61 -9.67 -7.50
C GLY A 2 -20.37 -10.79 -6.47
N VAL A 3 -20.96 -11.97 -6.65
CA VAL A 3 -20.74 -13.16 -5.78
C VAL A 3 -19.85 -14.20 -6.46
N PHE A 4 -19.95 -14.34 -7.79
CA PHE A 4 -19.15 -15.27 -8.58
C PHE A 4 -18.03 -14.52 -9.31
N PHE A 5 -16.81 -15.05 -9.22
CA PHE A 5 -15.62 -14.50 -9.86
C PHE A 5 -14.98 -15.57 -10.74
N GLN A 6 -14.84 -15.28 -12.04
CA GLN A 6 -14.16 -16.16 -12.98
C GLN A 6 -12.76 -15.62 -13.27
N LYS A 7 -11.74 -16.48 -13.12
CA LYS A 7 -10.37 -16.12 -13.49
C LYS A 7 -10.27 -15.94 -15.00
N TYR A 8 -9.57 -14.90 -15.44
CA TYR A 8 -9.29 -14.66 -16.85
C TYR A 8 -8.48 -15.82 -17.45
N LEU A 9 -8.87 -16.29 -18.64
CA LEU A 9 -8.31 -17.47 -19.28
C LEU A 9 -6.82 -17.30 -19.65
N TYR A 10 -6.42 -16.09 -20.04
CA TYR A 10 -5.05 -15.79 -20.48
C TYR A 10 -4.19 -15.20 -19.36
N ASN A 11 -4.52 -15.49 -18.09
CA ASN A 11 -3.67 -15.10 -16.97
C ASN A 11 -2.25 -15.69 -17.09
N PRO A 12 -1.23 -14.99 -16.54
CA PRO A 12 -1.33 -13.67 -15.88
C PRO A 12 -1.24 -12.51 -16.88
N VAL A 13 -1.91 -11.39 -16.57
CA VAL A 13 -1.82 -10.13 -17.35
C VAL A 13 -0.49 -9.38 -17.18
N LEU A 14 0.24 -9.68 -16.10
CA LEU A 14 1.61 -9.24 -15.84
C LEU A 14 2.41 -10.45 -15.36
N ARG A 15 3.41 -10.89 -16.13
CA ARG A 15 4.15 -12.15 -15.88
C ARG A 15 5.29 -12.01 -14.87
N GLN A 16 6.04 -10.93 -14.95
CA GLN A 16 7.25 -10.73 -14.14
C GLN A 16 7.51 -9.24 -13.93
N SER A 17 8.25 -8.92 -12.87
CA SER A 17 8.79 -7.59 -12.67
C SER A 17 9.83 -7.25 -13.75
N PRO A 18 10.10 -5.97 -14.05
CA PRO A 18 11.02 -5.57 -15.11
C PRO A 18 12.46 -6.09 -14.88
N ASN A 19 12.83 -6.30 -13.62
CA ASN A 19 14.16 -6.77 -13.22
C ASN A 19 14.22 -8.28 -12.95
N GLY A 20 13.13 -9.03 -13.19
CA GLY A 20 13.07 -10.48 -12.93
C GLY A 20 13.09 -10.87 -11.45
N ILE A 21 12.94 -9.91 -10.52
CA ILE A 21 12.89 -10.16 -9.08
C ILE A 21 11.53 -10.77 -8.70
N GLY A 22 11.56 -11.82 -7.88
CA GLY A 22 10.37 -12.60 -7.49
C GLY A 22 9.39 -11.87 -6.57
N GLU A 23 9.87 -10.90 -5.77
CA GLU A 23 9.02 -10.02 -4.97
C GLU A 23 8.25 -9.08 -5.91
N PHE A 24 7.03 -9.44 -6.30
CA PHE A 24 6.19 -8.66 -7.22
C PHE A 24 4.72 -8.94 -6.94
N ARG A 25 4.11 -8.18 -6.01
CA ARG A 25 2.79 -8.52 -5.46
C ARG A 25 1.99 -7.32 -4.94
N ASN A 26 0.75 -7.61 -4.59
CA ASN A 26 -0.23 -6.72 -3.94
C ASN A 26 -0.56 -5.48 -4.80
N PRO A 27 -1.03 -5.66 -6.06
CA PRO A 27 -1.33 -4.55 -6.94
C PRO A 27 -2.46 -3.67 -6.39
N LYS A 28 -2.33 -2.36 -6.53
CA LYS A 28 -3.43 -1.39 -6.41
C LYS A 28 -3.69 -0.79 -7.78
N VAL A 29 -4.92 -0.92 -8.26
CA VAL A 29 -5.37 -0.39 -9.54
C VAL A 29 -6.37 0.74 -9.31
N TRP A 30 -6.23 1.83 -10.07
CA TRP A 30 -7.21 2.91 -10.12
C TRP A 30 -7.27 3.52 -11.51
N ARG A 31 -8.31 4.33 -11.76
CA ARG A 31 -8.49 5.04 -13.03
C ARG A 31 -8.31 6.53 -12.81
N PHE A 32 -7.61 7.19 -13.73
CA PHE A 32 -7.55 8.64 -13.81
C PHE A 32 -7.74 9.06 -15.27
N GLY A 33 -8.79 9.86 -15.52
CA GLY A 33 -9.25 10.15 -16.87
C GLY A 33 -9.56 8.87 -17.66
N ARG A 34 -8.92 8.70 -18.82
CA ARG A 34 -9.12 7.54 -19.70
C ARG A 34 -8.13 6.40 -19.47
N ARG A 35 -7.19 6.53 -18.52
CA ARG A 35 -6.12 5.56 -18.28
C ARG A 35 -6.29 4.86 -16.94
N TRP A 36 -5.92 3.59 -16.91
CA TRP A 36 -5.73 2.81 -15.70
C TRP A 36 -4.29 2.91 -15.25
N TYR A 37 -4.10 2.96 -13.94
CA TYR A 37 -2.81 3.00 -13.27
C TYR A 37 -2.75 1.82 -12.31
N MET A 38 -1.57 1.24 -12.17
CA MET A 38 -1.30 0.19 -11.19
C MET A 38 0.03 0.47 -10.50
N ILE A 39 0.02 0.40 -9.18
CA ILE A 39 1.24 0.28 -8.38
C ILE A 39 1.36 -1.12 -7.81
N VAL A 40 2.57 -1.67 -7.82
CA VAL A 40 2.87 -3.02 -7.33
C VAL A 40 4.09 -2.98 -6.44
N GLY A 41 4.02 -3.66 -5.30
CA GLY A 41 5.15 -3.82 -4.39
C GLY A 41 6.23 -4.70 -4.99
N ASN A 42 7.48 -4.28 -4.87
CA ASN A 42 8.64 -4.99 -5.39
C ASN A 42 9.87 -4.76 -4.50
N THR A 43 10.91 -5.56 -4.70
CA THR A 43 12.22 -5.38 -4.07
C THR A 43 13.25 -5.05 -5.14
N SER A 44 14.12 -4.08 -4.89
CA SER A 44 15.20 -3.70 -5.82
C SER A 44 16.34 -4.72 -5.80
N THR A 45 17.24 -4.64 -6.79
CA THR A 45 18.46 -5.48 -6.84
C THR A 45 19.38 -5.26 -5.63
N LYS A 46 19.27 -4.10 -4.96
CA LYS A 46 19.97 -3.77 -3.72
C LYS A 46 19.23 -4.22 -2.45
N ARG A 47 18.14 -4.99 -2.59
CA ARG A 47 17.26 -5.42 -1.50
C ARG A 47 16.60 -4.27 -0.74
N HIS A 48 16.22 -3.22 -1.46
CA HIS A 48 15.43 -2.13 -0.90
C HIS A 48 13.98 -2.28 -1.37
N GLY A 49 13.00 -2.04 -0.48
CA GLY A 49 11.60 -1.96 -0.87
C GLY A 49 11.37 -0.88 -1.94
N GLN A 50 10.51 -1.15 -2.92
CA GLN A 50 10.13 -0.19 -3.96
C GLN A 50 8.72 -0.44 -4.50
N LEU A 51 8.15 0.59 -5.13
CA LEU A 51 6.91 0.48 -5.89
C LEU A 51 7.18 0.67 -7.37
N LEU A 52 6.59 -0.19 -8.19
CA LEU A 52 6.62 -0.08 -9.64
C LEU A 52 5.30 0.52 -10.13
N LEU A 53 5.36 1.43 -11.12
CA LEU A 53 4.19 2.02 -11.76
C LEU A 53 3.97 1.42 -13.14
N TYR A 54 2.72 1.06 -13.41
CA TYR A 54 2.23 0.62 -14.71
C TYR A 54 0.99 1.41 -15.12
N THR A 55 0.75 1.46 -16.43
CA THR A 55 -0.47 2.04 -17.02
C THR A 55 -1.07 1.14 -18.07
N SER A 56 -2.40 1.21 -18.23
CA SER A 56 -3.16 0.42 -19.19
C SER A 56 -4.36 1.20 -19.72
N GLU A 57 -4.79 0.89 -20.94
CA GLU A 57 -6.04 1.41 -21.50
C GLU A 57 -7.21 0.43 -21.32
N ASP A 58 -6.93 -0.87 -21.13
CA ASP A 58 -7.90 -1.96 -21.25
C ASP A 58 -7.94 -2.92 -20.04
N LEU A 59 -7.07 -2.73 -19.03
CA LEU A 59 -6.84 -3.62 -17.86
C LEU A 59 -6.15 -4.96 -18.16
N PHE A 60 -5.87 -5.28 -19.43
CA PHE A 60 -5.23 -6.54 -19.85
C PHE A 60 -3.79 -6.32 -20.29
N SER A 61 -3.55 -5.23 -21.02
CA SER A 61 -2.25 -4.85 -21.57
C SER A 61 -1.66 -3.74 -20.70
N TRP A 62 -0.62 -4.08 -19.93
CA TRP A 62 0.02 -3.17 -18.98
C TRP A 62 1.41 -2.75 -19.46
N ASN A 63 1.63 -1.44 -19.55
CA ASN A 63 2.92 -0.85 -19.87
C ASN A 63 3.62 -0.47 -18.57
N PHE A 64 4.87 -0.90 -18.40
CA PHE A 64 5.73 -0.41 -17.31
C PHE A 64 6.10 1.05 -17.58
N ASN A 65 5.89 1.94 -16.60
CA ASN A 65 6.23 3.35 -16.71
C ASN A 65 7.60 3.63 -16.09
N ASN A 66 7.74 3.36 -14.81
CA ASN A 66 8.95 3.60 -14.03
C ASN A 66 8.89 2.88 -12.68
N THR A 67 10.01 2.88 -11.97
CA THR A 67 10.00 2.71 -10.52
C THR A 67 9.48 4.00 -9.89
N LEU A 68 8.35 3.92 -9.21
CA LEU A 68 7.65 5.09 -8.67
C LEU A 68 8.42 5.71 -7.50
N VAL A 69 8.82 4.85 -6.55
CA VAL A 69 9.62 5.21 -5.38
C VAL A 69 10.43 3.98 -4.94
N THR A 70 11.63 4.20 -4.42
CA THR A 70 12.50 3.17 -3.81
C THR A 70 13.00 3.67 -2.46
N SER A 71 13.08 2.78 -1.48
CA SER A 71 13.71 3.03 -0.18
C SER A 71 15.18 3.46 -0.32
N TYR A 72 15.60 4.41 0.50
CA TYR A 72 17.00 4.83 0.61
C TYR A 72 17.87 3.82 1.38
N GLY A 73 17.27 2.75 1.90
CA GLY A 73 17.90 1.69 2.70
C GLY A 73 17.40 1.62 4.14
N ASP A 74 16.62 2.62 4.58
CA ASP A 74 16.07 2.76 5.93
C ASP A 74 14.60 2.32 6.02
N MET A 75 13.94 2.10 4.88
CA MET A 75 12.55 1.69 4.78
C MET A 75 12.40 0.21 4.41
N GLY A 76 13.22 -0.66 4.98
CA GLY A 76 13.12 -2.11 4.82
C GLY A 76 13.34 -2.64 3.39
N TYR A 77 13.18 -3.96 3.25
CA TYR A 77 13.56 -4.70 2.03
C TYR A 77 12.37 -5.14 1.17
N ILE A 78 11.15 -5.18 1.73
CA ILE A 78 9.91 -5.51 1.01
C ILE A 78 8.86 -4.47 1.34
N TRP A 79 8.22 -3.94 0.30
CA TRP A 79 7.01 -3.12 0.41
C TRP A 79 5.81 -3.90 -0.11
N GLU A 80 4.79 -4.03 0.74
CA GLU A 80 3.55 -4.76 0.49
C GLU A 80 2.35 -3.82 0.59
N ASN A 81 1.20 -4.33 0.14
CA ASN A 81 -0.09 -3.68 0.29
C ASN A 81 -0.15 -2.20 -0.12
N PRO A 82 0.55 -1.73 -1.19
CA PRO A 82 0.48 -0.32 -1.54
C PRO A 82 -0.95 0.14 -1.79
N ASP A 83 -1.25 1.37 -1.39
CA ASP A 83 -2.49 2.06 -1.69
C ASP A 83 -2.19 3.55 -1.93
N LEU A 84 -2.62 4.07 -3.07
CA LEU A 84 -2.40 5.45 -3.48
C LEU A 84 -3.72 6.09 -3.86
N PHE A 85 -4.02 7.23 -3.25
CA PHE A 85 -5.24 7.97 -3.51
C PHE A 85 -5.11 9.44 -3.18
N GLU A 86 -5.98 10.25 -3.78
CA GLU A 86 -6.14 11.66 -3.44
C GLU A 86 -7.07 11.82 -2.23
N LEU A 87 -6.71 12.74 -1.34
CA LEU A 87 -7.50 13.20 -0.20
C LEU A 87 -7.18 14.68 0.04
N ASP A 88 -8.18 15.54 -0.05
CA ASP A 88 -8.07 17.00 0.18
C ASP A 88 -6.95 17.68 -0.62
N GLY A 89 -6.82 17.33 -1.92
CA GLY A 89 -5.83 17.88 -2.84
C GLY A 89 -4.42 17.29 -2.72
N MET A 90 -4.17 16.46 -1.70
CA MET A 90 -2.92 15.76 -1.48
C MET A 90 -3.04 14.29 -1.90
N HIS A 91 -1.91 13.64 -2.21
CA HIS A 91 -1.86 12.20 -2.45
C HIS A 91 -1.26 11.48 -1.26
N VAL A 92 -2.04 10.54 -0.71
CA VAL A 92 -1.64 9.68 0.38
C VAL A 92 -1.14 8.35 -0.21
N LEU A 93 0.10 7.99 0.10
CA LEU A 93 0.67 6.69 -0.20
C LEU A 93 0.75 5.87 1.09
N ILE A 94 -0.11 4.86 1.23
CA ILE A 94 -0.04 3.86 2.29
C ILE A 94 0.80 2.68 1.79
N ILE A 95 1.72 2.21 2.62
CA ILE A 95 2.51 0.99 2.36
C ILE A 95 2.67 0.17 3.64
N SER A 96 2.74 -1.14 3.47
CA SER A 96 3.18 -2.07 4.50
C SER A 96 4.64 -2.45 4.28
N VAL A 97 5.48 -2.36 5.30
CA VAL A 97 6.93 -2.46 5.17
C VAL A 97 7.45 -3.59 6.06
N GLN A 98 8.24 -4.50 5.47
CA GLN A 98 8.97 -5.51 6.22
C GLN A 98 10.44 -5.11 6.36
N GLY A 99 11.00 -5.31 7.55
CA GLY A 99 12.42 -5.08 7.82
C GLY A 99 12.80 -3.65 8.12
N MET A 100 11.89 -2.83 8.65
CA MET A 100 12.28 -1.56 9.26
C MET A 100 12.95 -1.81 10.60
N GLU A 101 13.97 -1.02 10.92
CA GLU A 101 14.58 -1.01 12.24
C GLU A 101 13.66 -0.30 13.25
N LEU A 102 13.72 -0.74 14.51
CA LEU A 102 13.02 -0.11 15.61
C LEU A 102 13.64 1.26 15.90
N ASP A 103 12.80 2.28 16.09
CA ASP A 103 13.21 3.67 16.36
C ASP A 103 12.49 4.20 17.61
N GLY A 104 13.07 3.96 18.79
CA GLY A 104 12.50 4.35 20.07
C GLY A 104 11.12 3.73 20.32
N TRP A 105 10.06 4.53 20.25
CA TRP A 105 8.67 4.07 20.37
C TRP A 105 8.01 3.75 19.03
N ARG A 106 8.70 4.03 17.91
CA ARG A 106 8.23 3.77 16.55
C ARG A 106 8.66 2.38 16.07
N PHE A 107 7.87 1.83 15.16
CA PHE A 107 8.19 0.61 14.40
C PHE A 107 8.46 -0.63 15.27
N ARG A 108 7.68 -0.78 16.35
CA ARG A 108 7.85 -1.88 17.31
C ARG A 108 7.21 -3.21 16.89
N ASN A 109 6.28 -3.18 15.93
CA ASN A 109 5.71 -4.40 15.37
C ASN A 109 6.74 -5.08 14.45
N LEU A 110 6.55 -6.35 14.11
CA LEU A 110 7.48 -7.05 13.21
C LEU A 110 7.50 -6.41 11.80
N CYS A 111 6.31 -6.04 11.31
CA CYS A 111 6.13 -5.36 10.03
C CYS A 111 5.24 -4.14 10.24
N GLN A 112 5.51 -3.06 9.50
CA GLN A 112 4.89 -1.76 9.74
C GLN A 112 3.84 -1.46 8.69
N THR A 113 2.77 -0.74 9.05
CA THR A 113 1.88 -0.12 8.07
C THR A 113 1.77 1.35 8.38
N GLY A 114 1.95 2.17 7.36
CA GLY A 114 2.06 3.60 7.52
C GLY A 114 1.88 4.31 6.20
N TYR A 115 2.09 5.61 6.22
CA TYR A 115 1.82 6.47 5.09
C TYR A 115 2.86 7.59 4.93
N VAL A 116 2.96 8.05 3.69
CA VAL A 116 3.65 9.29 3.29
C VAL A 116 2.68 10.10 2.44
N ILE A 117 2.82 11.43 2.47
CA ILE A 117 1.98 12.35 1.72
C ILE A 117 2.85 13.15 0.76
N GLY A 118 2.33 13.40 -0.44
CA GLY A 118 2.95 14.28 -1.43
C GLY A 118 1.99 14.58 -2.59
N HIS A 119 2.52 15.04 -3.71
CA HIS A 119 1.77 15.36 -4.92
C HIS A 119 2.10 14.38 -6.03
N PHE A 120 1.20 13.43 -6.30
CA PHE A 120 1.33 12.54 -7.45
C PHE A 120 0.83 13.24 -8.72
N ASN A 121 1.68 13.29 -9.74
CA ASN A 121 1.34 13.86 -11.03
C ASN A 121 1.00 12.74 -12.03
N HIS A 122 -0.29 12.48 -12.25
CA HIS A 122 -0.73 11.40 -13.15
C HIS A 122 -0.23 11.55 -14.59
N TYR A 123 -0.01 12.78 -15.07
CA TYR A 123 0.47 13.03 -16.42
C TYR A 123 1.97 12.70 -16.57
N LYS A 124 2.78 12.99 -15.54
CA LYS A 124 4.20 12.63 -15.52
C LYS A 124 4.45 11.20 -15.04
N GLY A 125 3.49 10.58 -14.35
CA GLY A 125 3.62 9.25 -13.74
C GLY A 125 4.66 9.22 -12.62
N ARG A 126 4.75 10.29 -11.82
CA ARG A 126 5.69 10.38 -10.69
C ARG A 126 5.15 11.34 -9.63
N PHE A 127 5.68 11.25 -8.43
CA PHE A 127 5.51 12.30 -7.44
C PHE A 127 6.40 13.51 -7.78
N ASP A 128 5.88 14.71 -7.55
CA ASP A 128 6.65 15.94 -7.76
C ASP A 128 7.52 16.29 -6.52
N ASP A 129 7.20 15.78 -5.33
CA ASP A 129 7.80 16.19 -4.05
C ASP A 129 7.82 15.11 -2.95
N ILE A 130 7.72 13.82 -3.29
CA ILE A 130 7.72 12.76 -2.27
C ILE A 130 9.13 12.40 -1.80
N GLU A 131 9.28 12.22 -0.49
CA GLU A 131 10.39 11.50 0.12
C GLU A 131 9.80 10.35 0.93
N VAL A 132 10.23 9.11 0.66
CA VAL A 132 9.82 7.94 1.47
C VAL A 132 11.04 7.41 2.22
N SER A 133 11.17 7.88 3.46
CA SER A 133 12.22 7.52 4.40
C SER A 133 11.61 7.24 5.78
N SER A 134 12.39 6.67 6.68
CA SER A 134 12.01 6.46 8.07
C SER A 134 11.65 7.78 8.79
N ALA A 135 12.17 8.92 8.30
CA ALA A 135 11.87 10.24 8.83
C ALA A 135 10.49 10.77 8.39
N THR A 136 10.09 10.51 7.15
CA THR A 136 8.81 11.00 6.59
C THR A 136 7.65 10.01 6.75
N PHE A 137 7.95 8.74 7.04
CA PHE A 137 6.97 7.69 7.19
C PHE A 137 6.25 7.73 8.54
N ASN A 138 4.93 7.90 8.50
CA ASN A 138 4.09 7.95 9.69
C ASN A 138 3.36 6.61 9.87
N GLN A 139 3.40 6.05 11.08
CA GLN A 139 2.61 4.85 11.39
C GLN A 139 1.11 5.16 11.29
N LEU A 140 0.37 4.26 10.66
CA LEU A 140 -1.07 4.41 10.48
C LEU A 140 -1.84 4.06 11.76
N ASP A 141 -1.31 3.12 12.54
CA ASP A 141 -1.82 2.68 13.84
C ASP A 141 -0.62 2.36 14.76
N TYR A 142 -0.79 2.66 16.06
CA TYR A 142 0.25 2.50 17.08
C TYR A 142 0.02 1.26 17.97
N GLY A 143 -1.02 0.48 17.69
CA GLY A 143 -1.32 -0.77 18.37
C GLY A 143 -0.39 -1.92 17.98
N HIS A 144 -0.52 -3.02 18.72
CA HIS A 144 0.31 -4.22 18.55
C HIS A 144 -0.04 -5.05 17.31
N ASP A 145 -1.29 -4.96 16.85
CA ASP A 145 -1.85 -5.82 15.81
C ASP A 145 -2.54 -4.97 14.73
N PHE A 146 -1.76 -4.50 13.75
CA PHE A 146 -2.28 -3.74 12.63
C PHE A 146 -1.37 -3.87 11.41
N TYR A 147 -1.87 -4.47 10.33
CA TYR A 147 -1.08 -4.64 9.11
C TYR A 147 -1.94 -4.71 7.84
N GLY A 148 -1.32 -4.43 6.68
CA GLY A 148 -1.94 -4.66 5.37
C GLY A 148 -3.20 -3.84 5.09
N ALA A 149 -3.20 -2.56 5.48
CA ALA A 149 -4.35 -1.69 5.32
C ALA A 149 -4.73 -1.46 3.84
N LYS A 150 -6.04 -1.37 3.59
CA LYS A 150 -6.61 -1.06 2.27
C LYS A 150 -7.73 -0.04 2.41
N SER A 151 -7.83 0.86 1.44
CA SER A 151 -8.88 1.87 1.39
C SER A 151 -9.71 1.83 0.11
N MET A 152 -10.93 2.37 0.21
CA MET A 152 -11.82 2.61 -0.92
C MET A 152 -12.67 3.87 -0.70
N ILE A 153 -13.33 4.33 -1.75
CA ILE A 153 -14.36 5.38 -1.66
C ILE A 153 -15.69 4.67 -1.40
N ALA A 154 -16.33 5.01 -0.29
CA ALA A 154 -17.68 4.57 0.05
C ALA A 154 -18.72 5.23 -0.85
N THR A 155 -19.94 4.69 -0.86
CA THR A 155 -21.03 5.22 -1.71
C THR A 155 -21.47 6.63 -1.35
N ASP A 156 -21.17 7.08 -0.13
CA ASP A 156 -21.39 8.45 0.36
C ASP A 156 -20.21 9.39 0.08
N GLY A 157 -19.19 8.94 -0.65
CA GLY A 157 -18.02 9.72 -1.04
C GLY A 157 -16.86 9.72 -0.04
N ARG A 158 -17.03 9.14 1.15
CA ARG A 158 -15.96 9.08 2.15
C ARG A 158 -14.86 8.11 1.74
N ARG A 159 -13.62 8.44 2.05
CA ARG A 159 -12.51 7.46 2.01
C ARG A 159 -12.57 6.63 3.28
N ILE A 160 -12.76 5.33 3.14
CA ILE A 160 -12.79 4.40 4.28
C ILE A 160 -11.66 3.39 4.19
N LEU A 161 -11.17 2.95 5.35
CA LEU A 161 -10.03 2.06 5.50
C LEU A 161 -10.37 0.89 6.42
N ILE A 162 -9.81 -0.27 6.08
CA ILE A 162 -9.83 -1.47 6.90
C ILE A 162 -8.45 -2.14 6.84
N ALA A 163 -8.05 -2.80 7.92
CA ALA A 163 -6.77 -3.51 7.99
C ALA A 163 -6.94 -4.88 8.64
N TRP A 164 -5.92 -5.72 8.49
CA TRP A 164 -5.81 -6.95 9.26
C TRP A 164 -5.42 -6.59 10.70
N LEU A 165 -6.25 -7.01 11.64
CA LEU A 165 -5.99 -6.93 13.07
C LEU A 165 -5.22 -8.18 13.49
N GLY A 166 -3.94 -8.17 13.16
CA GLY A 166 -2.98 -9.21 13.49
C GLY A 166 -1.59 -8.79 13.02
N MET A 167 -0.61 -9.61 13.37
CA MET A 167 0.77 -9.39 13.00
C MET A 167 1.44 -10.71 12.66
N TRP A 168 2.33 -10.69 11.67
CA TRP A 168 3.11 -11.86 11.31
C TRP A 168 3.92 -12.38 12.51
N GLU A 169 4.05 -13.71 12.58
CA GLU A 169 4.79 -14.42 13.63
C GLU A 169 4.32 -14.17 15.08
N SER A 170 3.17 -13.50 15.25
CA SER A 170 2.57 -13.32 16.57
C SER A 170 1.84 -14.58 17.04
N GLU A 171 1.87 -14.83 18.35
CA GLU A 171 1.15 -15.94 18.97
C GLU A 171 -0.34 -15.61 19.08
N LEU A 172 -1.12 -16.04 18.09
CA LEU A 172 -2.57 -15.84 18.03
C LEU A 172 -3.28 -16.93 18.83
N LYS A 173 -3.57 -16.68 20.12
CA LYS A 173 -4.21 -17.65 21.03
C LYS A 173 -5.55 -18.17 20.52
N GLU A 174 -6.30 -17.33 19.81
CA GLU A 174 -7.58 -17.68 19.21
C GLU A 174 -7.47 -18.84 18.20
N SER A 175 -6.28 -19.10 17.64
CA SER A 175 -6.01 -20.23 16.74
C SER A 175 -6.32 -21.58 17.38
N THR A 176 -6.22 -21.69 18.71
CA THR A 176 -6.61 -22.89 19.47
C THR A 176 -8.10 -23.19 19.40
N PHE A 177 -8.92 -22.21 19.02
CA PHE A 177 -10.37 -22.35 18.79
C PHE A 177 -10.75 -22.46 17.31
N GLY A 178 -9.77 -22.65 16.41
CA GLY A 178 -10.02 -22.92 14.99
C GLY A 178 -10.18 -21.69 14.08
N TRP A 179 -9.83 -20.49 14.56
CA TRP A 179 -9.82 -19.25 13.77
C TRP A 179 -8.63 -18.36 14.18
N ALA A 180 -8.16 -17.46 13.33
CA ALA A 180 -7.01 -16.60 13.62
C ALA A 180 -7.23 -15.18 13.10
N SER A 181 -7.03 -14.20 13.98
CA SER A 181 -7.19 -12.77 13.72
C SER A 181 -8.59 -12.33 13.27
N MET A 182 -8.73 -11.02 13.08
CA MET A 182 -9.91 -10.40 12.48
C MET A 182 -9.51 -9.20 11.64
N LEU A 183 -10.50 -8.49 11.07
CA LEU A 183 -10.28 -7.17 10.51
C LEU A 183 -10.54 -6.11 11.58
N THR A 184 -9.92 -4.93 11.41
CA THR A 184 -10.27 -3.77 12.23
C THR A 184 -11.70 -3.33 11.96
N ILE A 185 -12.26 -2.47 12.83
CA ILE A 185 -13.41 -1.65 12.44
C ILE A 185 -13.05 -0.81 11.20
N VAL A 186 -14.06 -0.52 10.37
CA VAL A 186 -13.89 0.41 9.25
C VAL A 186 -13.71 1.82 9.82
N ARG A 187 -12.67 2.54 9.36
CA ARG A 187 -12.38 3.91 9.78
C ARG A 187 -12.42 4.84 8.58
N GLU A 188 -13.00 6.02 8.75
CA GLU A 188 -12.95 7.10 7.77
C GLU A 188 -11.57 7.78 7.81
N LEU A 189 -11.03 8.09 6.64
CA LEU A 189 -9.79 8.84 6.51
C LEU A 189 -10.07 10.31 6.26
N ARG A 190 -9.42 11.18 7.04
CA ARG A 190 -9.42 12.63 6.85
C ARG A 190 -8.00 13.17 6.93
N LEU A 191 -7.73 14.27 6.24
CA LEU A 191 -6.49 15.00 6.41
C LEU A 191 -6.74 16.22 7.30
N ASN A 192 -5.90 16.46 8.30
CA ASN A 192 -5.97 17.69 9.09
C ASN A 192 -5.16 18.82 8.43
N GLU A 193 -5.28 20.03 8.97
CA GLU A 193 -4.62 21.24 8.46
C GLU A 193 -3.09 21.15 8.45
N ASN A 194 -2.50 20.25 9.27
CA ASN A 194 -1.07 20.02 9.34
C ASN A 194 -0.59 18.88 8.40
N GLY A 195 -1.47 18.35 7.54
CA GLY A 195 -1.13 17.25 6.66
C GLY A 195 -0.96 15.91 7.38
N VAL A 196 -1.59 15.72 8.54
CA VAL A 196 -1.60 14.42 9.26
C VAL A 196 -2.88 13.67 8.92
N LEU A 197 -2.75 12.39 8.60
CA LEU A 197 -3.87 11.51 8.29
C LEU A 197 -4.55 11.05 9.58
N LEU A 198 -5.85 11.29 9.68
CA LEU A 198 -6.69 10.91 10.81
C LEU A 198 -7.54 9.70 10.44
N LEU A 199 -7.62 8.74 11.37
CA LEU A 199 -8.51 7.58 11.28
C LEU A 199 -9.69 7.81 12.23
N VAL A 200 -10.85 8.16 11.68
CA VAL A 200 -12.07 8.52 12.42
C VAL A 200 -13.03 7.32 12.45
N SER A 201 -13.52 6.95 13.62
CA SER A 201 -14.54 5.90 13.83
C SER A 201 -15.95 6.47 13.86
#